data_AF-A0A4P6H5F7-F1
#
_entry.id   AF-A0A4P6H5F7-F1
#
_cell.length_a   1.000
_cell.length_b   1.000
_cell.length_c   1.000
_cell.angle_alpha   90.00
_cell.angle_beta   90.00
_cell.angle_gamma   90.00
#
_symmetry.space_group_name_H-M   'P 1'
#
loop_
_entity.id
_entity.type
_entity.pdbx_description
1 polymer ?
#
loop_
_entity_poly.entity_id
_entity_poly.type
_entity_poly.pdbx_seq_one_letter_code
_entity_poly.pdbx_strand_id
1 'polypeptide(L)'
;MQAGIVACLPLRTDPAVRSHSIRFDPAECGVQEFSLFWQPHNDTMMLKYRRDRGTERPEMADPSIGPTLMHFDRTAFGDQFLTVVAAAMPLVGCCFYRVEDGRHVVDHRLSGLSPYWLNRYYHRFWRFDPLHPERVDQAGIRLRSVTRETARRDAGAPEYFEQFLVPQNTVHQTELYFHAGSRIVAGASLLRSERNGPFTSDNLTFLDRLVGFVEDSVLTDEDETSGLDIPGLTPREREIANLVGAAMCNKDICRRLDIELPTVKTHISRILVKAGVRNRAELMKKLHGRG
;
A
#
# COMPACT_ATOMS: atom_id res chain seq x y z
N MET A 1 13.78 33.23 16.33
CA MET A 1 14.44 32.29 17.26
C MET A 1 14.97 31.13 16.44
N GLN A 2 16.30 30.94 16.42
CA GLN A 2 16.97 29.87 15.66
C GLN A 2 16.56 28.50 16.20
N ALA A 3 16.02 27.64 15.34
CA ALA A 3 15.77 26.24 15.66
C ALA A 3 17.11 25.50 15.76
N GLY A 4 17.48 25.10 16.98
CA GLY A 4 18.67 24.32 17.26
C GLY A 4 18.60 22.92 16.65
N ILE A 5 19.67 22.54 15.96
CA ILE A 5 19.93 21.18 15.51
C ILE A 5 20.33 20.37 16.74
N VAL A 6 19.42 19.54 17.26
CA VAL A 6 19.78 18.50 18.22
C VAL A 6 20.03 17.23 17.43
N ALA A 7 21.29 16.82 17.38
CA ALA A 7 21.74 15.61 16.72
C ALA A 7 21.06 14.38 17.35
N CYS A 8 20.30 13.61 16.57
CA CYS A 8 19.91 12.26 16.96
C CYS A 8 21.12 11.33 16.80
N LEU A 9 21.49 10.68 17.91
CA LEU A 9 22.59 9.72 18.00
C LEU A 9 22.53 8.63 16.91
N PRO A 10 23.70 8.17 16.42
CA PRO A 10 23.78 7.22 15.33
C PRO A 10 23.33 5.84 15.83
N LEU A 11 22.26 5.29 15.22
CA LEU A 11 22.17 3.85 15.13
C LEU A 11 23.37 3.39 14.31
N ARG A 12 24.15 2.47 14.87
CA ARG A 12 25.43 1.98 14.36
C ARG A 12 25.51 1.92 12.83
N THR A 13 26.62 2.46 12.35
CA THR A 13 27.25 2.38 11.02
C THR A 13 26.98 1.07 10.26
N ASP A 14 25.82 0.97 9.62
CA ASP A 14 25.62 0.07 8.49
C ASP A 14 25.25 0.93 7.27
N PRO A 15 26.14 1.05 6.26
CA PRO A 15 25.90 1.86 5.07
C PRO A 15 24.69 1.39 4.24
N ALA A 16 24.10 0.22 4.54
CA ALA A 16 22.88 -0.27 3.92
C ALA A 16 21.58 0.31 4.51
N VAL A 17 21.62 0.96 5.68
CA VAL A 17 20.42 1.49 6.35
C VAL A 17 20.08 2.87 5.79
N ARG A 18 19.04 2.93 4.95
CA ARG A 18 18.47 4.21 4.50
C ARG A 18 17.60 4.79 5.62
N SER A 19 17.78 6.07 5.95
CA SER A 19 16.95 6.74 6.96
C SER A 19 16.50 8.11 6.46
N HIS A 20 15.25 8.46 6.74
CA HIS A 20 14.66 9.74 6.38
C HIS A 20 13.85 10.27 7.58
N SER A 21 14.21 11.46 8.07
CA SER A 21 13.52 12.10 9.20
C SER A 21 12.89 13.41 8.76
N ILE A 22 11.62 13.61 9.10
CA ILE A 22 10.80 14.76 8.76
C ILE A 22 10.16 15.30 10.04
N ARG A 23 10.23 16.61 10.24
CA ARG A 23 9.54 17.32 11.31
C ARG A 23 8.38 18.12 10.74
N PHE A 24 7.27 18.16 11.47
CA PHE A 24 6.03 18.85 11.09
C PHE A 24 5.57 19.78 12.21
N ASP A 25 4.70 20.74 11.89
CA ASP A 25 4.03 21.55 12.89
C ASP A 25 2.96 20.70 13.62
N PRO A 26 3.07 20.52 14.95
CA PRO A 26 2.10 19.76 15.72
C PRO A 26 0.67 20.27 15.68
N ALA A 27 0.46 21.56 15.43
CA ALA A 27 -0.87 22.16 15.40
C ALA A 27 -1.72 21.66 14.22
N GLU A 28 -1.10 21.17 13.14
CA GLU A 28 -1.78 20.82 11.88
C GLU A 28 -1.86 19.31 11.60
N CYS A 29 -0.89 18.54 12.09
CA CYS A 29 -0.80 17.10 11.85
C CYS A 29 -0.90 16.23 13.11
N GLY A 30 -0.94 16.81 14.32
CA GLY A 30 -0.90 16.03 15.58
C GLY A 30 0.39 15.23 15.81
N VAL A 31 1.36 15.31 14.89
CA VAL A 31 2.67 14.65 14.90
C VAL A 31 3.76 15.73 14.78
N GLN A 32 4.67 15.79 15.75
CA GLN A 32 5.81 16.73 15.82
C GLN A 32 7.03 16.27 15.00
N GLU A 33 7.25 14.95 14.93
CA GLU A 33 8.44 14.37 14.31
C GLU A 33 8.15 12.96 13.85
N PHE A 34 8.73 12.59 12.72
CA PHE A 34 8.55 11.33 12.03
C PHE A 34 9.90 10.88 11.42
N SER A 35 10.35 9.67 11.71
CA SER A 35 11.57 9.09 11.17
C SER A 35 11.32 7.69 10.63
N LEU A 36 11.54 7.49 9.34
CA LEU A 36 11.53 6.20 8.68
C LEU A 36 12.96 5.67 8.56
N PHE A 37 13.11 4.37 8.78
CA PHE A 37 14.35 3.64 8.59
C PHE A 37 14.05 2.40 7.77
N TRP A 38 14.90 2.06 6.79
CA TRP A 38 14.83 0.81 6.05
C TRP A 38 16.05 -0.05 6.39
N GLN A 39 15.81 -1.31 6.72
CA GLN A 39 16.83 -2.32 6.95
C GLN A 39 16.71 -3.42 5.87
N PRO A 40 17.59 -3.42 4.85
CA PRO A 40 17.50 -4.37 3.75
C PRO A 40 17.70 -5.83 4.15
N HIS A 41 18.50 -6.08 5.19
CA HIS A 41 18.91 -7.44 5.59
C HIS A 41 17.78 -8.29 6.20
N ASN A 42 16.68 -7.67 6.60
CA ASN A 42 15.52 -8.31 7.22
C ASN A 42 14.20 -7.77 6.66
N ASP A 43 14.24 -7.14 5.48
CA ASP A 43 13.09 -6.51 4.78
C ASP A 43 12.27 -5.58 5.70
N THR A 44 12.91 -4.95 6.69
CA THR A 44 12.21 -4.25 7.77
C THR A 44 12.26 -2.73 7.59
N MET A 45 11.10 -2.11 7.44
CA MET A 45 10.96 -0.67 7.68
C MET A 45 10.73 -0.44 9.17
N MET A 46 11.26 0.63 9.77
CA MET A 46 10.95 1.06 11.13
C MET A 46 10.43 2.49 11.09
N LEU A 47 9.36 2.74 11.83
CA LEU A 47 8.83 4.07 12.02
C LEU A 47 9.08 4.55 13.45
N LYS A 48 9.54 5.79 13.62
CA LYS A 48 9.44 6.51 14.90
C LYS A 48 8.60 7.77 14.68
N TYR A 49 7.63 8.02 15.54
CA TYR A 49 6.88 9.26 15.51
C TYR A 49 6.68 9.81 16.92
N ARG A 50 6.53 11.13 17.04
CA ARG A 50 6.21 11.82 18.29
C ARG A 50 4.95 12.67 18.09
N ARG A 51 3.92 12.47 18.90
CA ARG A 51 2.69 13.29 18.89
C ARG A 51 2.76 14.43 19.90
N ASP A 52 2.03 15.51 19.64
CA ASP A 52 1.80 16.56 20.64
C ASP A 52 0.58 16.24 21.50
N ARG A 53 0.71 16.41 22.82
CA ARG A 53 -0.39 16.23 23.77
C ARG A 53 -1.03 17.59 24.04
N GLY A 54 -2.04 17.97 23.24
CA GLY A 54 -2.88 19.12 23.55
C GLY A 54 -3.77 18.86 24.78
N THR A 55 -3.50 19.57 25.89
CA THR A 55 -4.42 19.92 27.01
C THR A 55 -5.34 18.87 27.65
N GLU A 56 -5.05 17.56 27.60
CA GLU A 56 -5.74 16.59 28.47
C GLU A 56 -5.02 16.45 29.82
N ARG A 57 -5.79 16.56 30.93
CA ARG A 57 -5.29 16.50 32.30
C ARG A 57 -4.48 15.22 32.56
N PRO A 58 -3.40 15.27 33.35
CA PRO A 58 -2.53 14.14 33.62
C PRO A 58 -3.14 13.24 34.70
N GLU A 59 -4.13 12.43 34.37
CA GLU A 59 -4.50 11.28 35.19
C GLU A 59 -4.29 10.00 34.38
N MET A 60 -3.29 9.22 34.82
CA MET A 60 -2.80 7.96 34.24
C MET A 60 -2.13 8.11 32.87
N ALA A 61 -0.91 8.65 32.88
CA ALA A 61 0.06 8.36 31.84
C ALA A 61 0.32 6.85 31.81
N ASP A 62 -0.09 6.16 30.75
CA ASP A 62 0.50 4.86 30.41
C ASP A 62 1.95 5.12 29.93
N PRO A 63 2.99 4.62 30.63
CA PRO A 63 4.38 4.80 30.23
C PRO A 63 4.77 4.04 28.95
N SER A 64 3.84 3.33 28.31
CA SER A 64 4.09 2.43 27.19
C SER A 64 4.28 3.10 25.82
N ILE A 65 3.97 4.39 25.64
CA ILE A 65 4.08 5.06 24.33
C ILE A 65 5.50 5.65 24.13
N GLY A 66 6.49 4.77 24.08
CA GLY A 66 7.81 5.03 23.50
C GLY A 66 7.78 4.96 21.96
N PRO A 67 8.91 5.15 21.25
CA PRO A 67 8.98 4.98 19.80
C PRO A 67 8.44 3.58 19.41
N THR A 68 7.28 3.53 18.76
CA THR A 68 6.68 2.26 18.32
C THR A 68 7.47 1.74 17.12
N LEU A 69 8.39 0.81 17.36
CA LEU A 69 9.09 0.09 16.30
C LEU A 69 8.09 -0.80 15.58
N MET A 70 7.64 -0.40 14.39
CA MET A 70 6.90 -1.30 13.50
C MET A 70 7.90 -2.03 12.62
N HIS A 71 7.78 -3.35 12.48
CA HIS A 71 8.49 -4.15 11.49
C HIS A 71 7.60 -4.24 10.26
N PHE A 72 8.14 -4.03 9.05
CA PHE A 72 7.36 -4.17 7.82
C PHE A 72 7.65 -5.50 7.11
N ASP A 73 6.61 -6.17 6.64
CA ASP A 73 6.68 -7.42 5.84
C ASP A 73 5.86 -7.15 4.59
N ARG A 74 6.35 -7.48 3.39
CA ARG A 74 5.62 -7.27 2.13
C ARG A 74 4.21 -7.85 2.12
N THR A 75 3.96 -8.93 2.84
CA THR A 75 2.63 -9.55 2.97
C THR A 75 1.72 -8.84 3.97
N ALA A 76 2.29 -8.09 4.92
CA ALA A 76 1.58 -7.31 5.94
C ALA A 76 1.68 -5.79 5.70
N PHE A 77 2.30 -5.36 4.59
CA PHE A 77 2.58 -3.96 4.28
C PHE A 77 1.31 -3.11 4.34
N GLY A 78 0.22 -3.60 3.74
CA GLY A 78 -1.06 -2.90 3.77
C GLY A 78 -1.56 -2.61 5.18
N ASP A 79 -1.54 -3.61 6.06
CA ASP A 79 -2.02 -3.47 7.45
C ASP A 79 -1.14 -2.48 8.25
N GLN A 80 0.18 -2.54 8.06
CA GLN A 80 1.13 -1.65 8.72
C GLN A 80 1.02 -0.22 8.20
N PHE A 81 0.88 -0.05 6.88
CA PHE A 81 0.66 1.24 6.24
C PHE A 81 -0.59 1.93 6.80
N LEU A 82 -1.71 1.20 6.87
CA LEU A 82 -2.96 1.73 7.42
C LEU A 82 -2.80 2.11 8.90
N THR A 83 -2.05 1.33 9.68
CA THR A 83 -1.76 1.65 11.08
C THR A 83 -1.00 2.97 11.21
N VAL A 84 0.02 3.20 10.38
CA VAL A 84 0.78 4.46 10.37
C VAL A 84 -0.10 5.65 10.04
N VAL A 85 -0.90 5.56 8.98
CA VAL A 85 -1.70 6.70 8.54
C VAL A 85 -2.84 6.99 9.51
N ALA A 86 -3.51 5.96 10.04
CA ALA A 86 -4.53 6.13 11.09
C ALA A 86 -3.93 6.69 12.39
N ALA A 87 -2.64 6.44 12.66
CA ALA A 87 -1.94 7.04 13.79
C ALA A 87 -1.41 8.46 13.49
N ALA A 88 -1.20 8.83 12.23
CA ALA A 88 -0.70 10.16 11.90
C ALA A 88 -1.82 11.20 11.92
N MET A 89 -3.08 10.82 11.67
CA MET A 89 -4.17 11.78 11.50
C MET A 89 -5.54 11.18 11.78
N PRO A 90 -6.54 11.99 12.18
CA PRO A 90 -7.89 11.50 12.39
C PRO A 90 -8.53 11.11 11.05
N LEU A 91 -9.10 9.91 11.00
CA LEU A 91 -9.81 9.35 9.85
C LEU A 91 -11.15 8.75 10.30
N VAL A 92 -12.12 8.73 9.39
CA VAL A 92 -13.31 7.86 9.51
C VAL A 92 -12.90 6.42 9.29
N GLY A 93 -12.02 6.20 8.30
CA GLY A 93 -11.41 4.91 8.02
C GLY A 93 -10.47 5.01 6.83
N CYS A 94 -9.75 3.94 6.57
CA CYS A 94 -8.86 3.81 5.44
C CYS A 94 -8.86 2.40 4.87
N CYS A 95 -8.57 2.30 3.59
CA CYS A 95 -8.47 1.05 2.85
C CYS A 95 -7.13 1.04 2.12
N PHE A 96 -6.44 -0.10 2.15
CA PHE A 96 -5.29 -0.38 1.29
C PHE A 96 -5.68 -1.51 0.35
N TYR A 97 -5.15 -1.51 -0.88
CA TYR A 97 -5.36 -2.58 -1.83
C TYR A 97 -4.16 -2.70 -2.76
N ARG A 98 -4.03 -3.88 -3.36
CA ARG A 98 -3.06 -4.15 -4.43
C ARG A 98 -3.70 -4.01 -5.79
N VAL A 99 -2.89 -3.72 -6.79
CA VAL A 99 -3.31 -3.59 -8.19
C VAL A 99 -2.51 -4.58 -9.04
N GLU A 100 -3.21 -5.55 -9.62
CA GLU A 100 -2.67 -6.49 -10.59
C GLU A 100 -2.87 -5.99 -12.03
N ASP A 101 -1.90 -6.26 -12.89
CA ASP A 101 -1.90 -5.88 -14.31
C ASP A 101 -2.16 -4.38 -14.54
N GLY A 102 -1.85 -3.55 -13.53
CA GLY A 102 -2.05 -2.09 -13.51
C GLY A 102 -3.49 -1.61 -13.42
N ARG A 103 -4.47 -2.51 -13.25
CA ARG A 103 -5.91 -2.16 -13.29
C ARG A 103 -6.79 -2.95 -12.32
N HIS A 104 -6.48 -4.22 -12.07
CA HIS A 104 -7.34 -5.10 -11.29
C HIS A 104 -7.03 -4.97 -9.81
N VAL A 105 -7.98 -4.45 -9.03
CA VAL A 105 -7.79 -4.26 -7.60
C VAL A 105 -8.05 -5.56 -6.82
N VAL A 106 -7.11 -5.95 -5.96
CA VAL A 106 -7.14 -7.18 -5.15
C VAL A 106 -6.62 -6.93 -3.72
N ASP A 107 -6.80 -7.91 -2.83
CA ASP A 107 -6.15 -8.01 -1.51
C ASP A 107 -6.38 -6.78 -0.60
N HIS A 108 -7.65 -6.43 -0.40
CA HIS A 108 -8.06 -5.30 0.43
C HIS A 108 -7.75 -5.48 1.91
N ARG A 109 -7.20 -4.42 2.51
CA ARG A 109 -7.02 -4.26 3.95
C ARG A 109 -7.82 -3.05 4.41
N LEU A 110 -8.50 -3.17 5.52
CA LEU A 110 -9.43 -2.15 6.04
C LEU A 110 -9.06 -1.78 7.47
N SER A 111 -9.09 -0.49 7.77
CA SER A 111 -8.98 0.03 9.14
C SER A 111 -10.07 1.08 9.36
N GLY A 112 -10.85 0.93 10.44
CA GLY A 112 -12.02 1.80 10.70
C GLY A 112 -13.21 1.60 9.74
N LEU A 113 -13.14 0.65 8.82
CA LEU A 113 -14.21 0.32 7.87
C LEU A 113 -14.69 -1.12 8.04
N SER A 114 -15.99 -1.34 7.82
CA SER A 114 -16.57 -2.69 7.90
C SER A 114 -16.41 -3.47 6.58
N PRO A 115 -16.39 -4.81 6.59
CA PRO A 115 -16.41 -5.59 5.36
C PRO A 115 -17.64 -5.32 4.46
N TYR A 116 -18.78 -4.94 5.06
CA TYR A 116 -19.98 -4.54 4.32
C TYR A 116 -19.77 -3.28 3.48
N TRP A 117 -18.94 -2.34 3.95
CA TRP A 117 -18.54 -1.14 3.21
C TRP A 117 -17.95 -1.54 1.85
N LEU A 118 -17.00 -2.48 1.87
CA LEU A 118 -16.29 -2.95 0.69
C LEU A 118 -17.19 -3.75 -0.26
N ASN A 119 -18.05 -4.60 0.29
CA ASN A 119 -19.03 -5.34 -0.51
C ASN A 119 -19.97 -4.38 -1.27
N ARG A 120 -20.51 -3.37 -0.56
CA ARG A 120 -21.38 -2.36 -1.17
C ARG A 120 -20.63 -1.55 -2.24
N TYR A 121 -19.36 -1.21 -1.99
CA TYR A 121 -18.51 -0.52 -2.96
C TYR A 121 -18.38 -1.31 -4.27
N TYR A 122 -17.94 -2.58 -4.21
CA TYR A 122 -17.74 -3.39 -5.41
C TYR A 122 -19.02 -3.84 -6.10
N HIS A 123 -20.13 -3.91 -5.37
CA HIS A 123 -21.42 -4.24 -5.97
C HIS A 123 -21.91 -3.16 -6.95
N ARG A 124 -21.58 -1.87 -6.72
CA ARG A 124 -22.15 -0.78 -7.52
C ARG A 124 -21.23 0.41 -7.74
N PHE A 125 -20.50 0.84 -6.73
CA PHE A 125 -19.93 2.18 -6.68
C PHE A 125 -18.52 2.32 -7.27
N TRP A 126 -17.74 1.25 -7.35
CA TRP A 126 -16.38 1.28 -7.92
C TRP A 126 -16.33 1.87 -9.33
N ARG A 127 -17.38 1.65 -10.15
CA ARG A 127 -17.48 2.16 -11.51
C ARG A 127 -17.67 3.67 -11.58
N PHE A 128 -18.15 4.28 -10.50
CA PHE A 128 -18.45 5.71 -10.39
C PHE A 128 -17.36 6.49 -9.64
N ASP A 129 -16.43 5.77 -9.00
CA ASP A 129 -15.36 6.36 -8.22
C ASP A 129 -14.32 7.03 -9.14
N PRO A 130 -14.15 8.37 -9.06
CA PRO A 130 -13.19 9.09 -9.90
C PRO A 130 -11.72 8.79 -9.53
N LEU A 131 -11.49 8.15 -8.39
CA LEU A 131 -10.17 7.76 -7.86
C LEU A 131 -9.89 6.26 -8.05
N HIS A 132 -10.77 5.51 -8.72
CA HIS A 132 -10.47 4.12 -9.02
C HIS A 132 -9.26 4.03 -9.98
N PRO A 133 -8.30 3.10 -9.77
CA PRO A 133 -7.11 2.98 -10.61
C PRO A 133 -7.37 2.85 -12.12
N GLU A 134 -8.50 2.25 -12.52
CA GLU A 134 -8.89 2.16 -13.95
C GLU A 134 -9.28 3.50 -14.59
N ARG A 135 -9.57 4.52 -13.79
CA ARG A 135 -10.10 5.81 -14.23
C ARG A 135 -9.10 6.95 -14.11
N VAL A 136 -7.93 6.68 -13.54
CA VAL A 136 -6.83 7.64 -13.41
C VAL A 136 -5.78 7.32 -14.46
N ASP A 137 -5.24 8.36 -15.10
CA ASP A 137 -4.13 8.19 -16.02
C ASP A 137 -2.93 7.61 -15.24
N GLN A 138 -2.40 6.48 -15.71
CA GLN A 138 -1.34 5.72 -15.02
C GLN A 138 -0.01 6.50 -14.95
N ALA A 139 0.10 7.62 -15.67
CA ALA A 139 1.28 8.48 -15.67
C ALA A 139 1.35 9.41 -14.44
N GLY A 140 1.91 8.90 -13.34
CA GLY A 140 2.66 9.71 -12.38
C GLY A 140 1.88 10.49 -11.32
N ILE A 141 0.57 10.25 -11.17
CA ILE A 141 -0.20 10.82 -10.05
C ILE A 141 0.00 9.93 -8.81
N ARG A 142 0.75 10.42 -7.82
CA ARG A 142 0.94 9.72 -6.52
C ARG A 142 -0.18 9.95 -5.52
N LEU A 143 -0.82 11.11 -5.60
CA LEU A 143 -1.76 11.60 -4.60
C LEU A 143 -2.88 12.38 -5.28
N ARG A 144 -4.14 12.07 -4.95
CA ARG A 144 -5.29 12.89 -5.38
C ARG A 144 -6.28 13.04 -4.25
N SER A 145 -6.57 14.28 -3.88
CA SER A 145 -7.57 14.62 -2.87
C SER A 145 -8.83 15.17 -3.53
N VAL A 146 -9.99 14.67 -3.08
CA VAL A 146 -11.31 15.06 -3.56
C VAL A 146 -12.21 15.34 -2.37
N THR A 147 -12.99 16.41 -2.47
CA THR A 147 -14.05 16.76 -1.53
C THR A 147 -15.40 16.58 -2.20
N ARG A 148 -16.47 16.53 -1.40
CA ARG A 148 -17.84 16.54 -1.93
C ARG A 148 -18.10 17.65 -2.95
N GLU A 149 -17.49 18.83 -2.78
CA GLU A 149 -17.63 19.94 -3.71
C GLU A 149 -16.84 19.72 -5.01
N THR A 150 -15.57 19.31 -4.91
CA THR A 150 -14.73 19.12 -6.10
C THR A 150 -15.13 17.90 -6.92
N ALA A 151 -15.67 16.86 -6.28
CA ALA A 151 -16.23 15.67 -6.93
C ALA A 151 -17.33 16.00 -7.94
N ARG A 152 -18.06 17.11 -7.77
CA ARG A 152 -19.17 17.48 -8.68
C ARG A 152 -18.73 17.73 -10.12
N ARG A 153 -17.42 17.94 -10.34
CA ARG A 153 -16.84 18.21 -11.65
C ARG A 153 -16.48 16.92 -12.43
N ASP A 154 -16.42 15.78 -11.75
CA ASP A 154 -16.05 14.49 -12.36
C ASP A 154 -17.30 13.68 -12.76
N ALA A 155 -17.30 13.11 -13.97
CA ALA A 155 -18.44 12.34 -14.47
C ALA A 155 -18.68 11.05 -13.66
N GLY A 156 -19.86 10.92 -13.05
CA GLY A 156 -20.24 9.78 -12.19
C GLY A 156 -19.89 9.97 -10.71
N ALA A 157 -18.97 10.87 -10.38
CA ALA A 157 -18.55 11.13 -9.01
C ALA A 157 -19.65 11.66 -8.08
N PRO A 158 -20.65 12.45 -8.53
CA PRO A 158 -21.78 12.83 -7.66
C PRO A 158 -22.56 11.62 -7.12
N GLU A 159 -22.77 10.58 -7.92
CA GLU A 159 -23.48 9.38 -7.48
C GLU A 159 -22.67 8.62 -6.42
N TYR A 160 -21.36 8.47 -6.66
CA TYR A 160 -20.44 7.88 -5.70
C TYR A 160 -20.40 8.66 -4.38
N PHE A 161 -20.23 9.99 -4.40
CA PHE A 161 -20.18 10.78 -3.18
C PHE A 161 -21.51 10.80 -2.44
N GLU A 162 -22.61 11.16 -3.10
CA GLU A 162 -23.90 11.38 -2.45
C GLU A 162 -24.58 10.09 -2.00
N GLN A 163 -24.43 8.99 -2.74
CA GLN A 163 -25.12 7.73 -2.42
C GLN A 163 -24.26 6.73 -1.63
N PHE A 164 -22.93 6.87 -1.65
CA PHE A 164 -22.03 5.95 -0.95
C PHE A 164 -21.21 6.63 0.15
N LEU A 165 -20.44 7.68 -0.12
CA LEU A 165 -19.56 8.28 0.91
C LEU A 165 -20.32 9.09 1.97
N VAL A 166 -21.21 9.99 1.55
CA VAL A 166 -21.95 10.89 2.46
C VAL A 166 -22.78 10.11 3.49
N PRO A 167 -23.54 9.06 3.12
CA PRO A 167 -24.27 8.24 4.10
C PRO A 167 -23.37 7.52 5.12
N GLN A 168 -22.07 7.41 4.84
CA GLN A 168 -21.06 6.80 5.70
C GLN A 168 -20.23 7.87 6.43
N ASN A 169 -20.79 9.08 6.58
CA ASN A 169 -20.16 10.23 7.23
C ASN A 169 -18.79 10.61 6.64
N THR A 170 -18.64 10.40 5.33
CA THR A 170 -17.41 10.72 4.60
C THR A 170 -17.68 11.79 3.54
N VAL A 171 -16.94 12.89 3.61
CA VAL A 171 -17.09 14.05 2.71
C VAL A 171 -15.76 14.53 2.12
N HIS A 172 -14.65 14.02 2.65
CA HIS A 172 -13.30 14.22 2.12
C HIS A 172 -12.64 12.86 1.92
N GLN A 173 -12.06 12.65 0.74
CA GLN A 173 -11.32 11.45 0.39
C GLN A 173 -9.97 11.85 -0.21
N THR A 174 -8.91 11.16 0.19
CA THR A 174 -7.60 11.27 -0.45
C THR A 174 -7.13 9.88 -0.85
N GLU A 175 -6.79 9.72 -2.12
CA GLU A 175 -6.25 8.48 -2.68
C GLU A 175 -4.74 8.61 -2.89
N LEU A 176 -4.03 7.55 -2.51
CA LEU A 176 -2.61 7.35 -2.72
C LEU A 176 -2.42 6.25 -3.76
N TYR A 177 -1.47 6.45 -4.66
CA TYR A 177 -1.09 5.43 -5.65
C TYR A 177 0.40 5.16 -5.51
N PHE A 178 0.72 3.88 -5.37
CA PHE A 178 2.10 3.40 -5.32
C PHE A 178 2.48 2.82 -6.67
N HIS A 179 3.62 3.22 -7.18
CA HIS A 179 4.09 2.85 -8.51
C HIS A 179 5.31 1.93 -8.45
N ALA A 180 5.35 0.99 -9.38
CA ALA A 180 6.57 0.33 -9.83
C ALA A 180 6.79 0.76 -11.29
N GLY A 181 7.79 1.62 -11.51
CA GLY A 181 8.00 2.28 -12.79
C GLY A 181 6.77 3.14 -13.19
N SER A 182 6.15 2.84 -14.33
CA SER A 182 4.97 3.55 -14.83
C SER A 182 3.63 2.90 -14.47
N ARG A 183 3.63 1.83 -13.66
CA ARG A 183 2.43 1.07 -13.31
C ARG A 183 2.06 1.28 -11.86
N ILE A 184 0.77 1.50 -11.61
CA ILE A 184 0.21 1.45 -10.27
C ILE A 184 0.19 -0.01 -9.81
N VAL A 185 0.82 -0.30 -8.68
CA VAL A 185 0.91 -1.64 -8.07
C VAL A 185 0.11 -1.76 -6.77
N ALA A 186 -0.23 -0.64 -6.16
CA ALA A 186 -1.10 -0.56 -5.00
C ALA A 186 -1.76 0.81 -4.89
N GLY A 187 -2.81 0.89 -4.08
CA GLY A 187 -3.41 2.16 -3.70
C GLY A 187 -3.92 2.15 -2.27
N ALA A 188 -4.13 3.35 -1.73
CA ALA A 188 -4.72 3.52 -0.41
C ALA A 188 -5.68 4.70 -0.37
N SER A 189 -6.87 4.44 0.15
CA SER A 189 -7.94 5.41 0.29
C SER A 189 -8.08 5.86 1.72
N LEU A 190 -8.05 7.17 1.96
CA LEU A 190 -8.16 7.79 3.27
C LEU A 190 -9.42 8.63 3.34
N LEU A 191 -10.27 8.37 4.34
CA LEU A 191 -11.60 8.95 4.45
C LEU A 191 -11.72 9.85 5.68
N ARG A 192 -12.29 11.05 5.52
CA ARG A 192 -12.56 12.00 6.61
C ARG A 192 -13.99 12.53 6.58
N SER A 193 -14.49 12.82 7.78
CA SER A 193 -15.78 13.47 8.00
C SER A 193 -15.64 14.99 7.95
N GLU A 194 -16.77 15.69 7.88
CA GLU A 194 -16.84 17.15 7.93
C GLU A 194 -16.18 17.68 9.22
N ARG A 195 -16.37 16.98 10.34
CA ARG A 195 -15.80 17.36 11.65
C ARG A 195 -14.27 17.33 11.64
N ASN A 196 -13.65 16.47 10.85
CA ASN A 196 -12.19 16.39 10.75
C ASN A 196 -11.61 17.43 9.79
N GLY A 197 -12.45 18.06 8.97
CA GLY A 197 -12.04 18.96 7.90
C GLY A 197 -11.31 18.24 6.75
N PRO A 198 -11.01 18.98 5.67
CA PRO A 198 -10.25 18.47 4.54
C PRO A 198 -8.82 18.11 4.93
N PHE A 199 -8.13 17.39 4.06
CA PHE A 199 -6.68 17.17 4.20
C PHE A 199 -5.95 18.48 3.94
N THR A 200 -5.14 18.91 4.91
CA THR A 200 -4.33 20.13 4.79
C THR A 200 -3.13 19.93 3.88
N SER A 201 -2.49 21.01 3.43
CA SER A 201 -1.25 20.95 2.65
C SER A 201 -0.16 20.13 3.36
N ASP A 202 -0.08 20.22 4.68
CA ASP A 202 0.86 19.46 5.50
C ASP A 202 0.51 17.97 5.54
N ASN A 203 -0.78 17.62 5.67
CA ASN A 203 -1.21 16.23 5.57
C ASN A 203 -0.84 15.65 4.20
N LEU A 204 -1.10 16.39 3.12
CA LEU A 204 -0.81 15.95 1.75
C LEU A 204 0.71 15.82 1.53
N THR A 205 1.51 16.74 2.05
CA THR A 205 2.98 16.67 1.99
C THR A 205 3.53 15.47 2.76
N PHE A 206 2.97 15.17 3.93
CA PHE A 206 3.33 13.97 4.69
C PHE A 206 3.04 12.70 3.88
N LEU A 207 1.84 12.60 3.31
CA LEU A 207 1.41 11.44 2.55
C LEU A 207 2.25 11.24 1.27
N ASP A 208 2.53 12.31 0.53
CA ASP A 208 3.38 12.26 -0.67
C ASP A 208 4.80 11.75 -0.35
N ARG A 209 5.40 12.26 0.73
CA ARG A 209 6.72 11.79 1.18
C ARG A 209 6.70 10.35 1.67
N LEU A 210 5.62 9.94 2.34
CA LEU A 210 5.45 8.56 2.78
C LEU A 210 5.38 7.61 1.58
N VAL A 211 4.60 7.96 0.54
CA VAL A 211 4.52 7.19 -0.72
C VAL A 211 5.89 7.13 -1.37
N GLY A 212 6.58 8.26 -1.55
CA GLY A 212 7.92 8.29 -2.17
C GLY A 212 8.93 7.43 -1.42
N PHE A 213 8.92 7.45 -0.09
CA PHE A 213 9.80 6.60 0.70
C PHE A 213 9.52 5.10 0.48
N VAL A 214 8.24 4.71 0.44
CA VAL A 214 7.83 3.32 0.20
C VAL A 214 8.24 2.89 -1.21
N GLU A 215 8.00 3.72 -2.23
CA GLU A 215 8.40 3.43 -3.60
C GLU A 215 9.91 3.18 -3.69
N ASP A 216 10.73 4.06 -3.10
CA ASP A 216 12.21 4.00 -3.12
C ASP A 216 12.83 2.87 -2.27
N SER A 217 12.06 2.25 -1.37
CA SER A 217 12.57 1.30 -0.38
C SER A 217 11.97 -0.10 -0.47
N VAL A 218 10.74 -0.24 -0.97
CA VAL A 218 9.97 -1.50 -0.97
C VAL A 218 9.67 -1.97 -2.39
N LEU A 219 9.39 -1.05 -3.32
CA LEU A 219 8.92 -1.38 -4.67
C LEU A 219 10.02 -1.37 -5.73
N THR A 220 11.14 -0.67 -5.49
CA THR A 220 12.30 -0.69 -6.40
C THR A 220 13.04 -2.03 -6.48
N ASP A 221 12.74 -2.99 -5.61
CA ASP A 221 13.23 -4.37 -5.76
C ASP A 221 12.47 -5.18 -6.82
N GLU A 222 11.33 -4.68 -7.31
CA GLU A 222 10.50 -5.38 -8.31
C GLU A 222 11.02 -5.24 -9.76
N ASP A 223 11.95 -4.32 -10.02
CA ASP A 223 12.57 -4.22 -11.36
C ASP A 223 13.51 -5.41 -11.67
N GLU A 224 13.96 -6.17 -10.66
CA GLU A 224 14.72 -7.43 -10.86
C GLU A 224 13.89 -8.70 -10.70
N THR A 225 12.63 -8.61 -10.23
CA THR A 225 11.72 -9.76 -10.11
C THR A 225 10.48 -9.65 -11.00
N SER A 226 10.56 -8.88 -12.08
CA SER A 226 9.62 -8.95 -13.21
C SER A 226 9.69 -10.32 -13.89
N GLY A 227 9.11 -11.34 -13.24
CA GLY A 227 8.75 -12.58 -13.86
C GLY A 227 7.89 -12.25 -15.07
N LEU A 228 8.40 -12.59 -16.26
CA LEU A 228 7.74 -12.35 -17.54
C LEU A 228 6.25 -12.72 -17.42
N ASP A 229 5.37 -11.73 -17.51
CA ASP A 229 3.92 -11.95 -17.56
C ASP A 229 3.62 -12.71 -18.86
N ILE A 230 3.52 -14.05 -18.75
CA ILE A 230 3.24 -14.94 -19.87
C ILE A 230 1.79 -14.65 -20.30
N PRO A 231 1.57 -14.08 -21.50
CA PRO A 231 0.22 -13.70 -21.92
C PRO A 231 -0.72 -14.91 -21.96
N GLY A 232 -1.91 -14.77 -21.39
CA GLY A 232 -2.96 -15.79 -21.44
C GLY A 232 -2.91 -16.85 -20.33
N LEU A 233 -2.05 -16.71 -19.31
CA LEU A 233 -2.19 -17.48 -18.08
C LEU A 233 -3.47 -17.05 -17.32
N THR A 234 -4.19 -18.03 -16.79
CA THR A 234 -5.27 -17.78 -15.81
C THR A 234 -4.67 -17.41 -14.45
N PRO A 235 -5.44 -16.80 -13.52
CA PRO A 235 -4.93 -16.42 -12.19
C PRO A 235 -4.26 -17.60 -11.46
N ARG A 236 -4.86 -18.79 -11.50
CA ARG A 236 -4.31 -19.99 -10.88
C ARG A 236 -3.03 -20.49 -11.55
N GLU A 237 -2.93 -20.35 -12.87
CA GLU A 237 -1.72 -20.71 -13.61
C GLU A 237 -0.58 -19.71 -13.35
N ARG A 238 -0.89 -18.42 -13.19
CA ARG A 238 0.07 -17.38 -12.82
C ARG A 238 0.63 -17.62 -11.43
N GLU A 239 -0.23 -17.92 -10.47
CA GLU A 239 0.17 -18.30 -9.10
C GLU A 239 1.11 -19.50 -9.10
N ILE A 240 0.76 -20.58 -9.83
CA ILE A 240 1.62 -21.76 -9.95
C ILE A 240 2.93 -21.43 -10.69
N ALA A 241 2.89 -20.62 -11.75
CA ALA A 241 4.08 -20.20 -12.48
C ALA A 241 5.05 -19.43 -11.58
N ASN A 242 4.57 -18.54 -10.71
CA ASN A 242 5.40 -17.81 -9.76
C ASN A 242 6.09 -18.74 -8.76
N LEU A 243 5.37 -19.74 -8.22
CA LEU A 243 5.99 -20.75 -7.33
C LEU A 243 6.99 -21.64 -8.07
N VAL A 244 6.74 -21.92 -9.36
CA VAL A 244 7.72 -22.59 -10.22
C VAL A 244 8.96 -21.72 -10.41
N GLY A 245 8.76 -20.42 -10.66
CA GLY A 245 9.76 -19.37 -10.66
C GLY A 245 10.61 -19.48 -9.40
N ALA A 246 10.03 -19.40 -8.20
CA ALA A 246 10.74 -19.56 -6.92
C ALA A 246 11.37 -20.96 -6.65
N ALA A 247 11.56 -21.80 -7.68
CA ALA A 247 12.20 -23.11 -7.64
C ALA A 247 11.49 -24.13 -6.71
N MET A 248 10.24 -23.89 -6.32
CA MET A 248 9.51 -24.79 -5.42
C MET A 248 9.16 -26.11 -6.09
N CYS A 249 9.41 -27.24 -5.41
CA CYS A 249 9.04 -28.53 -5.97
C CYS A 249 7.52 -28.72 -5.97
N ASN A 250 7.00 -29.61 -6.82
CA ASN A 250 5.55 -29.81 -6.94
C ASN A 250 4.89 -30.20 -5.60
N LYS A 251 5.59 -30.92 -4.72
CA LYS A 251 5.05 -31.28 -3.39
C LYS A 251 4.86 -30.05 -2.51
N ASP A 252 5.77 -29.09 -2.57
CA ASP A 252 5.66 -27.85 -1.79
C ASP A 252 4.59 -26.91 -2.38
N ILE A 253 4.45 -26.91 -3.72
CA ILE A 253 3.34 -26.22 -4.39
C ILE A 253 2.00 -26.84 -3.95
N CYS A 254 1.88 -28.16 -3.89
CA CYS A 254 0.67 -28.85 -3.40
C CYS A 254 0.31 -28.39 -1.98
N ARG A 255 1.29 -28.38 -1.06
CA ARG A 255 1.10 -27.96 0.33
C ARG A 255 0.72 -26.49 0.44
N ARG A 256 1.37 -25.62 -0.33
CA ARG A 256 1.14 -24.17 -0.26
C ARG A 256 -0.21 -23.76 -0.82
N LEU A 257 -0.69 -24.48 -1.83
CA LEU A 257 -1.91 -24.16 -2.55
C LEU A 257 -3.11 -25.03 -2.17
N ASP A 258 -2.92 -25.93 -1.20
CA ASP A 258 -3.87 -26.95 -0.75
C ASP A 258 -4.55 -27.70 -1.91
N ILE A 259 -3.74 -28.22 -2.83
CA ILE A 259 -4.20 -29.00 -3.99
C ILE A 259 -3.39 -30.25 -4.22
N GLU A 260 -3.99 -31.22 -4.88
CA GLU A 260 -3.33 -32.49 -5.17
C GLU A 260 -2.30 -32.40 -6.30
N LEU A 261 -1.33 -33.32 -6.25
CA LEU A 261 -0.22 -33.42 -7.20
C LEU A 261 -0.66 -33.56 -8.67
N PRO A 262 -1.72 -34.31 -9.03
CA PRO A 262 -2.21 -34.36 -10.41
C PRO A 262 -2.64 -32.99 -10.92
N THR A 263 -3.33 -32.20 -10.09
CA THR A 263 -3.79 -30.84 -10.41
C THR A 263 -2.61 -29.91 -10.69
N VAL A 264 -1.59 -29.92 -9.83
CA VAL A 264 -0.36 -29.14 -10.04
C VAL A 264 0.32 -29.52 -11.35
N LYS A 265 0.46 -30.82 -11.65
CA LYS A 265 1.07 -31.29 -12.90
C LYS A 265 0.29 -30.82 -14.14
N THR A 266 -1.04 -30.87 -14.09
CA THR A 266 -1.90 -30.39 -15.19
C THR A 266 -1.72 -28.89 -15.41
N HIS A 267 -1.70 -28.09 -14.35
CA HIS A 267 -1.45 -26.65 -14.46
C HIS A 267 -0.06 -26.36 -15.04
N ILE A 268 0.99 -27.01 -14.53
CA ILE A 268 2.36 -26.84 -15.07
C ILE A 268 2.41 -27.19 -16.56
N SER A 269 1.76 -28.28 -16.99
CA SER A 269 1.69 -28.64 -18.40
C SER A 269 1.05 -27.55 -19.26
N ARG A 270 -0.07 -26.97 -18.82
CA ARG A 270 -0.72 -25.85 -19.51
C ARG A 270 0.13 -24.60 -19.53
N ILE A 271 0.81 -24.29 -18.43
CA ILE A 271 1.73 -23.16 -18.34
C ILE A 271 2.89 -23.31 -19.33
N LEU A 272 3.51 -24.49 -19.43
CA LEU A 272 4.59 -24.76 -20.38
C LEU A 272 4.15 -24.49 -21.82
N VAL A 273 2.95 -24.95 -22.19
CA VAL A 273 2.36 -24.72 -23.51
C VAL A 273 2.14 -23.23 -23.77
N LYS A 274 1.49 -22.52 -22.83
CA LYS A 274 1.23 -21.07 -22.95
C LYS A 274 2.50 -20.23 -22.94
N ALA A 275 3.51 -20.67 -22.19
CA ALA A 275 4.81 -20.04 -22.12
C ALA A 275 5.72 -20.37 -23.32
N GLY A 276 5.33 -21.31 -24.20
CA GLY A 276 6.12 -21.71 -25.36
C GLY A 276 7.47 -22.36 -25.00
N VAL A 277 7.55 -23.03 -23.85
CA VAL A 277 8.77 -23.69 -23.35
C VAL A 277 8.52 -25.19 -23.17
N ARG A 278 9.59 -25.98 -23.28
CA ARG A 278 9.48 -27.45 -23.38
C ARG A 278 9.53 -28.14 -22.02
N ASN A 279 10.14 -27.49 -21.04
CA ASN A 279 10.36 -28.10 -19.73
C ASN A 279 10.38 -27.05 -18.61
N ARG A 280 10.26 -27.54 -17.38
CA ARG A 280 10.26 -26.71 -16.18
C ARG A 280 11.53 -25.88 -16.04
N ALA A 281 12.70 -26.38 -16.44
CA ALA A 281 13.95 -25.63 -16.35
C ALA A 281 13.96 -24.42 -17.30
N GLU A 282 13.47 -24.59 -18.52
CA GLU A 282 13.24 -23.49 -19.46
C GLU A 282 12.21 -22.50 -18.94
N LEU A 283 11.13 -22.98 -18.31
CA LEU A 283 10.15 -22.12 -17.65
C LEU A 283 10.78 -21.29 -16.52
N MET A 284 11.55 -21.93 -15.63
CA MET A 284 12.27 -21.24 -14.56
C MET A 284 13.26 -20.23 -15.13
N LYS A 285 14.02 -20.58 -16.16
CA LYS A 285 14.96 -19.66 -16.84
C LYS A 285 14.23 -18.48 -17.47
N LYS A 286 13.06 -18.72 -18.06
CA LYS A 286 12.22 -17.68 -18.65
C LYS A 286 11.67 -16.75 -17.57
N LEU A 287 11.21 -17.29 -16.45
CA LEU A 287 10.69 -16.51 -15.32
C LEU A 287 11.78 -15.74 -14.55
N HIS A 288 13.03 -16.21 -14.54
CA HIS A 288 14.17 -15.55 -13.90
C HIS A 288 15.07 -14.78 -14.88
N GLY A 289 14.55 -14.42 -16.06
CA GLY A 289 15.35 -13.88 -17.15
C GLY A 289 15.76 -12.41 -16.99
N ARG A 290 16.62 -12.09 -16.02
CA ARG A 290 17.76 -11.16 -16.15
C ARG A 290 18.78 -11.54 -15.07
N GLY A 291 20.01 -11.79 -15.51
CA GLY A 291 21.16 -12.00 -14.62
C GLY A 291 21.85 -10.70 -14.29
#